data_AF-A0A7L3KJB6-F1
#
_entry.id   AF-A0A7L3KJB6-F1
#
_cell.length_a   1.000
_cell.length_b   1.000
_cell.length_c   1.000
_cell.angle_alpha   90.00
_cell.angle_beta   90.00
_cell.angle_gamma   90.00
#
_symmetry.space_group_name_H-M   'P 1'
#
loop_
_entity.id
_entity.type
_entity.pdbx_description
1 polymer ?
#
loop_
_entity_poly.entity_id
_entity_poly.type
_entity_poly.pdbx_seq_one_letter_code
_entity_poly.pdbx_strand_id
1 'polypeptide(L)'
;MANKGPAYGMSRDVQSKIEKKYDDELEDRLVEWIVAQCGAAVGRPERGRLGFQVWLKNGIVLSRLVNSLYPDGSKPVKIPDAPPTMVFKQMEQIAQFLKAAEDYGVVKTDIFQTVDLFEAKDMAAVQRTLMALGSLAVTKNDGNYHGDPNWFMK
;
A
#
# COMPACT_ATOMS: atom_id res chain seq x y z
N MET A 1 -20.95 -29.83 23.88
CA MET A 1 -19.52 -29.84 23.52
C MET A 1 -19.42 -29.40 22.07
N ALA A 2 -18.75 -28.28 21.81
CA ALA A 2 -18.74 -27.62 20.50
C ALA A 2 -17.74 -28.29 19.55
N ASN A 3 -18.25 -29.02 18.55
CA ASN A 3 -17.43 -29.52 17.44
C ASN A 3 -17.34 -28.42 16.37
N LYS A 4 -16.20 -27.70 16.32
CA LYS A 4 -15.80 -26.94 15.14
C LYS A 4 -15.16 -27.91 14.15
N GLY A 5 -15.90 -28.26 13.09
CA GLY A 5 -15.35 -28.97 11.94
C GLY A 5 -14.30 -28.14 11.17
N PRO A 6 -13.49 -28.77 10.31
CA PRO A 6 -12.36 -28.12 9.64
C PRO A 6 -12.85 -27.04 8.66
N ALA A 7 -12.51 -25.78 8.94
CA ALA A 7 -12.87 -24.59 8.14
C ALA A 7 -12.04 -24.45 6.83
N TYR A 8 -11.71 -25.56 6.15
CA TYR A 8 -10.66 -25.59 5.11
C TYR A 8 -11.15 -25.44 3.66
N GLY A 9 -12.46 -25.54 3.38
CA GLY A 9 -13.02 -25.33 2.04
C GLY A 9 -13.31 -23.85 1.77
N MET A 10 -14.18 -23.25 2.59
CA MET A 10 -14.68 -21.88 2.41
C MET A 10 -13.56 -20.83 2.35
N SER A 11 -12.48 -20.99 3.14
CA SER A 11 -11.36 -20.05 3.16
C SER A 11 -10.50 -20.11 1.89
N ARG A 12 -10.37 -21.27 1.23
CA ARG A 12 -9.56 -21.42 0.00
C ARG A 12 -10.26 -20.81 -1.20
N ASP A 13 -11.58 -21.01 -1.32
CA ASP A 13 -12.37 -20.38 -2.38
C ASP A 13 -12.41 -18.85 -2.25
N VAL A 14 -12.52 -18.34 -1.03
CA VAL A 14 -12.46 -16.90 -0.75
C VAL A 14 -11.08 -16.35 -1.10
N GLN A 15 -10.00 -17.02 -0.68
CA GLN A 15 -8.65 -16.61 -1.01
C GLN A 15 -8.43 -16.58 -2.54
N SER A 16 -8.83 -17.64 -3.25
CA SER A 16 -8.69 -17.69 -4.72
C SER A 16 -9.45 -16.56 -5.42
N LYS A 17 -10.65 -16.19 -4.92
CA LYS A 17 -11.40 -15.04 -5.46
C LYS A 17 -10.71 -13.70 -5.20
N ILE A 18 -10.06 -13.54 -4.05
CA ILE A 18 -9.28 -12.35 -3.72
C ILE A 18 -8.06 -12.27 -4.63
N GLU A 19 -7.34 -13.37 -4.81
CA GLU A 19 -6.16 -13.43 -5.66
C GLU A 19 -6.48 -13.09 -7.12
N LYS A 20 -7.64 -13.51 -7.63
CA LYS A 20 -8.13 -13.13 -8.96
C LYS A 20 -8.43 -11.64 -9.14
N LYS A 21 -8.51 -10.86 -8.05
CA LYS A 21 -8.67 -9.41 -8.11
C LYS A 21 -7.34 -8.66 -8.19
N TYR A 22 -6.22 -9.37 -8.01
CA TYR A 22 -4.91 -8.78 -8.21
C TYR A 22 -4.72 -8.49 -9.70
N ASP A 23 -4.24 -7.30 -10.01
CA ASP A 23 -4.06 -6.84 -11.38
C ASP A 23 -2.57 -6.52 -11.60
N ASP A 24 -1.90 -7.30 -12.43
CA ASP A 24 -0.46 -7.11 -12.70
C ASP A 24 -0.18 -5.80 -13.46
N GLU A 25 -1.08 -5.35 -14.34
CA GLU A 25 -0.90 -4.06 -15.03
C GLU A 25 -1.06 -2.88 -14.07
N LEU A 26 -1.94 -3.05 -13.07
CA LEU A 26 -2.08 -2.09 -11.98
C LEU A 26 -0.84 -2.07 -11.07
N GLU A 27 -0.21 -3.23 -10.82
CA GLU A 27 1.06 -3.30 -10.08
C GLU A 27 2.13 -2.46 -10.76
N ASP A 28 2.40 -2.70 -12.04
CA ASP A 28 3.43 -1.96 -12.80
C ASP A 28 3.16 -0.45 -12.74
N ARG A 29 1.89 -0.03 -12.90
CA ARG A 29 1.50 1.38 -12.81
C ARG A 29 1.73 1.98 -11.43
N LEU A 30 1.38 1.26 -10.37
CA LEU A 30 1.61 1.70 -8.99
C LEU A 30 3.10 1.80 -8.68
N VAL A 31 3.91 0.89 -9.21
CA VAL A 31 5.38 0.95 -9.08
C VAL A 31 5.93 2.19 -9.75
N GLU A 32 5.55 2.47 -11.01
CA GLU A 32 5.98 3.68 -11.71
C GLU A 32 5.58 4.95 -10.96
N TRP A 33 4.35 5.00 -10.43
CA TRP A 33 3.89 6.13 -9.63
C TRP A 33 4.72 6.30 -8.36
N ILE A 34 4.92 5.25 -7.56
CA ILE A 34 5.67 5.35 -6.30
C ILE A 34 7.11 5.81 -6.57
N VAL A 35 7.73 5.34 -7.65
CA VAL A 35 9.08 5.76 -8.06
C VAL A 35 9.10 7.22 -8.51
N ALA A 36 8.13 7.66 -9.31
CA ALA A 36 8.01 9.06 -9.72
C ALA A 36 7.78 10.00 -8.52
N GLN A 37 6.97 9.54 -7.57
CA GLN A 37 6.55 10.29 -6.40
C GLN A 37 7.64 10.38 -5.32
N CYS A 38 8.34 9.28 -5.03
CA CYS A 38 9.37 9.21 -3.99
C CYS A 38 10.81 9.37 -4.51
N GLY A 39 11.01 9.32 -5.83
CA GLY A 39 12.33 9.31 -6.48
C GLY A 39 13.06 7.97 -6.40
N ALA A 40 14.27 7.91 -6.97
CA ALA A 40 15.07 6.68 -7.08
C ALA A 40 15.47 6.05 -5.73
N ALA A 41 15.36 6.79 -4.62
CA ALA A 41 15.76 6.34 -3.30
C ALA A 41 14.91 5.19 -2.72
N VAL A 42 13.72 4.93 -3.27
CA VAL A 42 12.89 3.78 -2.89
C VAL A 42 13.24 2.51 -3.67
N GLY A 43 14.03 2.61 -4.74
CA GLY A 43 14.32 1.48 -5.63
C GLY A 43 13.08 1.02 -6.40
N ARG A 44 13.17 -0.18 -6.99
CA ARG A 44 12.07 -0.86 -7.69
C ARG A 44 11.94 -2.30 -7.17
N PRO A 45 10.72 -2.85 -7.06
CA PRO A 45 10.51 -4.23 -6.66
C PRO A 45 10.97 -5.20 -7.76
N GLU A 46 11.21 -6.45 -7.37
CA GLU A 46 11.21 -7.55 -8.33
C GLU A 46 9.81 -7.71 -8.93
N ARG A 47 9.73 -8.15 -10.19
CA ARG A 47 8.45 -8.30 -10.88
C ARG A 47 7.54 -9.30 -10.18
N GLY A 48 6.27 -8.95 -10.09
CA GLY A 48 5.20 -9.79 -9.61
C GLY A 48 4.91 -9.60 -8.13
N ARG A 49 3.74 -10.10 -7.74
CA ARG A 49 3.09 -9.87 -6.44
C ARG A 49 3.99 -10.01 -5.22
N LEU A 50 4.87 -11.03 -5.17
CA LEU A 50 5.74 -11.25 -4.02
C LEU A 50 6.84 -10.17 -3.93
N GLY A 51 7.42 -9.77 -5.06
CA GLY A 51 8.41 -8.70 -5.11
C GLY A 51 7.81 -7.37 -4.69
N PHE A 52 6.61 -7.06 -5.20
CA PHE A 52 5.84 -5.88 -4.80
C PHE A 52 5.52 -5.88 -3.30
N GLN A 53 5.08 -7.01 -2.76
CA GLN A 53 4.82 -7.16 -1.32
C GLN A 53 6.09 -6.92 -0.49
N VAL A 54 7.20 -7.61 -0.79
CA VAL A 54 8.46 -7.50 -0.02
C VAL A 54 8.97 -6.06 -0.01
N TRP A 55 8.85 -5.36 -1.13
CA TRP A 55 9.26 -3.97 -1.26
C TRP A 55 8.48 -3.02 -0.33
N LEU A 56 7.17 -3.24 -0.18
CA LEU A 56 6.31 -2.42 0.67
C LEU A 56 6.27 -2.89 2.14
N LYS A 57 6.61 -4.16 2.42
CA LYS A 57 6.39 -4.85 3.70
C LYS A 57 7.08 -4.20 4.90
N ASN A 58 8.20 -3.52 4.72
CA ASN A 58 8.87 -2.82 5.84
C ASN A 58 8.23 -1.47 6.19
N GLY A 59 7.25 -1.00 5.40
CA GLY A 59 6.50 0.24 5.59
C GLY A 59 7.25 1.52 5.21
N ILE A 60 8.54 1.47 4.88
CA ILE A 60 9.35 2.67 4.60
C ILE A 60 8.93 3.31 3.27
N VAL A 61 8.75 2.50 2.23
CA VAL A 61 8.30 2.99 0.92
C VAL A 61 6.93 3.64 1.03
N LEU A 62 6.00 2.99 1.74
CA LEU A 62 4.66 3.54 2.00
C LEU A 62 4.71 4.85 2.80
N SER A 63 5.58 4.93 3.80
CA SER A 63 5.75 6.15 4.61
C SER A 63 6.32 7.31 3.80
N ARG A 64 7.28 7.02 2.92
CA ARG A 64 7.81 8.01 1.96
C ARG A 64 6.74 8.47 0.98
N LEU A 65 5.93 7.52 0.47
CA LEU A 65 4.84 7.81 -0.44
C LEU A 65 3.84 8.78 0.17
N VAL A 66 3.26 8.46 1.33
CA VAL A 66 2.29 9.36 1.94
C VAL A 66 2.94 10.69 2.34
N ASN A 67 4.15 10.71 2.89
CA ASN A 67 4.83 11.95 3.26
C ASN A 67 5.12 12.87 2.07
N SER A 68 5.38 12.31 0.88
CA SER A 68 5.63 13.12 -0.32
C SER A 68 4.37 13.83 -0.82
N LEU A 69 3.18 13.38 -0.42
CA LEU A 69 1.90 14.02 -0.73
C LEU A 69 1.58 15.18 0.24
N TYR A 70 2.42 15.38 1.25
CA TYR A 70 2.30 16.49 2.20
C TYR A 70 3.49 17.45 2.02
N PRO A 71 3.31 18.74 2.31
CA PRO A 71 4.41 19.69 2.32
C PRO A 71 5.44 19.30 3.40
N ASP A 72 6.70 19.73 3.22
CA ASP A 72 7.83 19.31 4.05
C ASP A 72 7.63 19.53 5.57
N GLY A 73 6.84 20.53 5.96
CA GLY A 73 6.53 20.86 7.36
C GLY A 73 5.34 20.11 7.98
N SER A 74 4.64 19.26 7.22
CA SER A 74 3.41 18.58 7.68
C SER A 74 3.39 17.08 7.36
N LYS A 75 4.58 16.47 7.25
CA LYS A 75 4.73 15.04 7.00
C LYS A 75 4.10 14.22 8.15
N PRO A 76 3.08 13.40 7.87
CA PRO A 76 2.32 12.70 8.91
C PRO A 76 3.07 11.52 9.54
N VAL A 77 4.04 10.93 8.83
CA VAL A 77 4.72 9.71 9.26
C VAL A 77 6.20 9.97 9.50
N LYS A 78 6.73 9.52 10.64
CA LYS A 78 8.18 9.58 10.87
C LYS A 78 8.87 8.40 10.18
N ILE A 79 9.85 8.70 9.33
CA ILE A 79 10.69 7.68 8.70
C ILE A 79 11.93 7.48 9.58
N PRO A 80 12.21 6.27 10.08
CA PRO A 80 13.42 6.00 10.85
C PRO A 80 14.68 6.05 9.94
N ASP A 81 15.84 6.39 10.52
CA ASP A 81 17.12 6.46 9.81
C ASP A 81 17.54 5.11 9.19
N ALA A 82 17.21 4.02 9.89
CA ALA A 82 17.45 2.66 9.42
C ALA A 82 16.11 1.92 9.21
N PRO A 83 16.00 1.09 8.15
CA PRO A 83 14.81 0.26 7.95
C PRO A 83 14.52 -0.65 9.15
N PRO A 84 13.27 -0.74 9.60
CA PRO A 84 12.91 -1.58 10.74
C PRO A 84 13.13 -3.07 10.41
N THR A 85 13.88 -3.76 11.27
CA THR A 85 14.12 -5.21 11.17
C THR A 85 13.16 -6.02 12.04
N MET A 86 12.65 -5.42 13.11
CA MET A 86 11.70 -6.07 14.03
C MET A 86 10.29 -6.06 13.44
N VAL A 87 9.62 -7.22 13.46
CA VAL A 87 8.26 -7.41 12.92
C VAL A 87 7.27 -6.37 13.44
N PHE A 88 7.26 -6.12 14.76
CA PHE A 88 6.33 -5.14 15.34
C PHE A 88 6.57 -3.71 14.83
N LYS A 89 7.84 -3.33 14.58
CA LYS A 89 8.17 -2.01 14.02
C LYS A 89 7.75 -1.90 12.56
N GLN A 90 7.90 -2.96 11.76
CA GLN A 90 7.42 -3.00 10.38
C GLN A 90 5.90 -2.85 10.33
N MET A 91 5.19 -3.60 11.17
CA MET A 91 3.73 -3.53 11.29
C MET A 91 3.24 -2.16 11.77
N GLU A 92 3.92 -1.56 12.74
CA GLU A 92 3.65 -0.20 13.21
C GLU A 92 3.88 0.84 12.11
N GLN A 93 4.95 0.69 11.33
CA GLN A 93 5.24 1.59 10.20
C GLN A 93 4.15 1.54 9.13
N ILE A 94 3.66 0.34 8.80
CA ILE A 94 2.51 0.17 7.90
C ILE A 94 1.26 0.83 8.50
N ALA A 95 0.99 0.63 9.79
CA ALA A 95 -0.18 1.23 10.45
C ALA A 95 -0.15 2.77 10.44
N GLN A 96 1.03 3.38 10.60
CA GLN A 96 1.19 4.84 10.48
C GLN A 96 0.85 5.33 9.07
N PHE A 97 1.28 4.62 8.02
CA PHE A 97 0.88 4.91 6.65
C PHE A 97 -0.65 4.81 6.48
N LEU A 98 -1.27 3.74 6.96
CA LEU A 98 -2.72 3.53 6.83
C LEU A 98 -3.50 4.66 7.49
N LYS A 99 -3.06 5.11 8.67
CA LYS A 99 -3.67 6.24 9.36
C LYS A 99 -3.51 7.54 8.56
N ALA A 100 -2.31 7.79 8.04
CA ALA A 100 -2.05 8.98 7.23
C ALA A 100 -2.81 8.98 5.90
N ALA A 101 -3.04 7.80 5.30
CA ALA A 101 -3.87 7.65 4.10
C ALA A 101 -5.36 7.92 4.39
N GLU A 102 -5.87 7.44 5.54
CA GLU A 102 -7.20 7.78 6.04
C GLU A 102 -7.36 9.29 6.22
N ASP A 103 -6.40 9.92 6.91
CA ASP A 103 -6.42 11.36 7.18
C ASP A 103 -6.25 12.20 5.90
N TYR A 104 -5.57 11.64 4.88
CA TYR A 104 -5.51 12.24 3.55
C TYR A 104 -6.86 12.21 2.82
N GLY A 105 -7.77 11.31 3.20
CA GLY A 105 -9.13 11.21 2.66
C GLY A 105 -9.47 9.87 2.02
N VAL A 106 -8.60 8.86 2.08
CA VAL A 106 -8.93 7.52 1.60
C VAL A 106 -10.07 6.96 2.45
N VAL A 107 -11.12 6.45 1.80
CA VAL A 107 -12.27 5.89 2.51
C VAL A 107 -11.88 4.60 3.24
N LYS A 108 -12.39 4.42 4.47
CA LYS A 108 -12.05 3.26 5.31
C LYS A 108 -12.31 1.91 4.65
N THR A 109 -13.27 1.84 3.74
CA THR A 109 -13.59 0.61 2.98
C THR A 109 -12.51 0.22 1.99
N ASP A 110 -11.70 1.17 1.54
CA ASP A 110 -10.60 0.96 0.61
C ASP A 110 -9.25 0.84 1.31
N ILE A 111 -9.18 1.05 2.63
CA ILE A 111 -7.97 0.91 3.44
C ILE A 111 -7.73 -0.58 3.78
N PHE A 112 -6.58 -1.10 3.39
CA PHE A 112 -6.16 -2.45 3.73
C PHE A 112 -5.75 -2.58 5.22
N GLN A 113 -5.69 -3.80 5.74
CA GLN A 113 -5.18 -4.08 7.08
C GLN A 113 -3.70 -4.46 7.05
N THR A 114 -2.92 -4.12 8.07
CA THR A 114 -1.46 -4.41 8.10
C THR A 114 -1.08 -5.84 7.70
N VAL A 115 -1.87 -6.85 8.08
CA VAL A 115 -1.65 -8.25 7.73
C VAL A 115 -1.85 -8.56 6.24
N ASP A 116 -2.68 -7.80 5.54
CA ASP A 116 -2.96 -7.95 4.10
C ASP A 116 -1.68 -7.74 3.28
N LEU A 117 -0.86 -6.77 3.69
CA LEU A 117 0.47 -6.54 3.13
C LEU A 117 1.53 -7.43 3.81
N PHE A 118 1.58 -7.44 5.14
CA PHE A 118 2.69 -8.07 5.86
C PHE A 118 2.77 -9.59 5.63
N GLU A 119 1.62 -10.25 5.61
CA GLU A 119 1.46 -11.69 5.36
C GLU A 119 0.94 -12.00 3.93
N ALA A 120 0.81 -10.98 3.08
CA ALA A 120 0.29 -11.10 1.71
C ALA A 120 -1.15 -11.63 1.59
N LYS A 121 -1.97 -11.50 2.65
CA LYS A 121 -3.34 -12.07 2.70
C LYS A 121 -4.26 -11.48 1.63
N ASP A 122 -4.21 -10.18 1.38
CA ASP A 122 -5.01 -9.52 0.35
C ASP A 122 -4.21 -8.39 -0.31
N MET A 123 -3.36 -8.76 -1.27
CA MET A 123 -2.59 -7.79 -2.04
C MET A 123 -3.46 -6.95 -2.99
N ALA A 124 -4.65 -7.42 -3.35
CA ALA A 124 -5.59 -6.63 -4.13
C ALA A 124 -6.16 -5.47 -3.32
N ALA A 125 -6.37 -5.65 -2.01
CA ALA A 125 -6.71 -4.54 -1.10
C ALA A 125 -5.59 -3.49 -1.04
N VAL A 126 -4.32 -3.93 -1.01
CA VAL A 126 -3.16 -3.02 -1.04
C VAL A 126 -3.17 -2.17 -2.31
N GLN A 127 -3.39 -2.79 -3.47
CA GLN A 127 -3.52 -2.07 -4.74
C GLN A 127 -4.69 -1.07 -4.72
N ARG A 128 -5.85 -1.47 -4.18
CA ARG A 128 -7.02 -0.57 -4.06
C ARG A 128 -6.72 0.66 -3.20
N THR A 129 -6.08 0.49 -2.04
CA THR A 129 -5.73 1.63 -1.17
C THR A 129 -4.79 2.59 -1.88
N LEU A 130 -3.75 2.07 -2.55
CA LEU A 130 -2.79 2.90 -3.27
C LEU A 130 -3.42 3.63 -4.45
N MET A 131 -4.32 2.97 -5.18
CA MET A 131 -5.11 3.60 -6.25
C MET A 131 -5.99 4.72 -5.72
N ALA A 132 -6.73 4.48 -4.64
CA ALA A 132 -7.57 5.51 -4.02
C ALA A 132 -6.73 6.72 -3.56
N LEU A 133 -5.56 6.46 -2.95
CA LEU A 133 -4.63 7.51 -2.53
C LEU A 133 -4.10 8.33 -3.72
N GLY A 134 -3.69 7.67 -4.81
CA GLY A 134 -3.22 8.31 -6.04
C GLY A 134 -4.29 9.14 -6.72
N SER A 135 -5.50 8.59 -6.89
CA SER A 135 -6.65 9.34 -7.45
C SER A 135 -7.00 10.58 -6.62
N LEU A 136 -6.97 10.49 -5.29
CA LEU A 136 -7.19 11.64 -4.41
C LEU A 136 -6.08 12.67 -4.55
N ALA A 137 -4.82 12.25 -4.65
CA ALA A 137 -3.71 13.16 -4.83
C ALA A 137 -3.78 13.94 -6.15
N VAL A 138 -4.12 13.26 -7.25
CA VAL A 138 -4.38 13.91 -8.54
C VAL A 138 -5.55 14.89 -8.44
N THR A 139 -6.63 14.51 -7.76
CA THR A 139 -7.83 15.35 -7.61
C THR A 139 -7.60 16.59 -6.74
N LYS A 140 -6.78 16.48 -5.69
CA LYS A 140 -6.44 17.62 -4.81
C LYS A 140 -5.66 18.70 -5.55
N ASN A 141 -4.79 18.31 -6.49
CA ASN A 141 -4.00 19.21 -7.33
C ASN A 141 -3.31 20.35 -6.55
N ASP A 142 -2.75 20.02 -5.39
CA ASP A 142 -2.09 20.93 -4.45
C ASP A 142 -0.59 21.16 -4.76
N GLY A 143 -0.11 20.57 -5.87
CA GLY A 143 1.28 20.64 -6.32
C GLY A 143 2.21 19.60 -5.70
N ASN A 144 1.73 18.72 -4.83
CA ASN A 144 2.56 17.68 -4.18
C ASN A 144 2.60 16.36 -4.98
N TYR A 145 1.71 16.18 -5.96
CA TYR A 145 1.69 15.01 -6.82
C TYR A 145 2.76 15.12 -7.92
N HIS A 146 3.53 14.05 -8.09
CA HIS A 146 4.54 13.86 -9.13
C HIS A 146 4.26 12.57 -9.89
N GLY A 147 4.26 12.66 -11.22
CA GLY A 147 3.94 11.55 -12.12
C GLY A 147 2.93 11.96 -13.18
N ASP A 148 2.45 10.98 -13.95
CA ASP A 148 1.39 11.21 -14.94
C ASP A 148 0.01 11.06 -14.28
N PRO A 149 -0.82 12.13 -14.22
CA PRO A 149 -2.18 12.06 -13.70
C PRO A 149 -3.05 11.01 -14.38
N ASN A 150 -2.77 10.69 -15.65
CA ASN A 150 -3.52 9.69 -16.43
C ASN A 150 -3.38 8.27 -15.87
N TRP A 151 -2.42 8.02 -14.97
CA TRP A 151 -2.32 6.74 -14.27
C TRP A 151 -3.52 6.46 -13.37
N PHE A 152 -4.17 7.50 -12.86
CA PHE A 152 -5.27 7.41 -11.90
C PHE A 152 -6.59 7.97 -12.41
N MET A 153 -6.57 8.64 -13.57
CA MET A 153 -7.77 9.03 -14.31
C MET A 153 -8.29 7.84 -15.11
N LYS A 154 -9.61 7.76 -15.25
CA LYS A 154 -10.31 6.68 -15.96
C LYS A 154 -10.98 7.24 -17.21
#